data_AF-A0A7X0CKI3-F1
#
_entry.id   AF-A0A7X0CKI3-F1
#
_cell.length_a   1.000
_cell.length_b   1.000
_cell.length_c   1.000
_cell.angle_alpha   90.00
_cell.angle_beta   90.00
_cell.angle_gamma   90.00
#
_symmetry.space_group_name_H-M   'P 1'
#
loop_
_entity.id
_entity.type
_entity.pdbx_description
1 polymer ?
#
loop_
_entity_poly.entity_id
_entity_poly.type
_entity_poly.pdbx_seq_one_letter_code
_entity_poly.pdbx_strand_id
1 'polypeptide(L)' 'MYPKTGYWDKLLAATGCKGIYNADYSAISHFACPEFSHLQPREAAIFTKNIVTILKNEKGWN' A
#
# COMPACT_ATOMS: atom_id res chain seq x y z
N MET A 1 -13.76 -9.61 -3.48
CA MET A 1 -12.79 -8.54 -3.17
C MET A 1 -12.83 -8.30 -1.66
N TYR A 2 -11.69 -8.13 -0.98
CA TYR A 2 -11.64 -8.02 0.49
C TYR A 2 -11.85 -6.55 0.92
N PRO A 3 -13.00 -6.17 1.51
CA PRO A 3 -13.29 -4.79 1.86
C PRO A 3 -12.35 -4.29 2.98
N LYS A 4 -11.83 -3.07 2.81
CA LYS A 4 -10.96 -2.40 3.78
C LYS A 4 -11.52 -2.42 5.21
N THR A 5 -12.79 -2.07 5.37
CA THR A 5 -13.51 -2.01 6.65
C THR A 5 -13.65 -3.37 7.34
N GLY A 6 -13.66 -4.46 6.57
CA GLY A 6 -13.80 -5.82 7.09
C GLY A 6 -12.52 -6.38 7.71
N TYR A 7 -11.36 -5.92 7.22
CA TYR A 7 -10.06 -6.54 7.49
C TYR A 7 -8.98 -5.52 7.86
N TRP A 8 -8.68 -4.59 6.96
CA TRP A 8 -7.57 -3.66 7.12
C TRP A 8 -7.80 -2.68 8.27
N ASP A 9 -8.99 -2.07 8.33
CA ASP A 9 -9.29 -1.10 9.40
C ASP A 9 -9.30 -1.75 10.78
N LYS A 10 -9.75 -3.02 10.87
CA LYS A 10 -9.68 -3.81 12.11
C LYS A 10 -8.24 -4.08 12.54
N LEU A 11 -7.34 -4.39 11.60
CA LEU A 11 -5.92 -4.59 11.87
C LEU A 11 -5.28 -3.31 12.42
N LEU A 12 -5.59 -2.15 11.83
CA LEU A 12 -5.08 -0.87 12.32
C LEU A 12 -5.63 -0.54 13.71
N ALA A 13 -6.92 -0.78 13.95
CA ALA A 13 -7.53 -0.56 15.26
C ALA A 13 -6.91 -1.47 16.35
N ALA A 14 -6.61 -2.72 16.01
CA ALA A 14 -6.02 -3.67 16.96
C ALA A 14 -4.54 -3.38 17.26
N THR A 15 -3.80 -2.82 16.32
CA THR A 15 -2.34 -2.61 16.45
C THR A 15 -1.96 -1.18 16.84
N GLY A 16 -2.83 -0.20 16.57
CA GLY A 16 -2.50 1.23 16.68
C GLY A 16 -1.44 1.69 15.68
N CYS A 17 -1.03 0.85 14.74
CA CYS A 17 -0.02 1.20 13.74
C CYS A 17 -0.59 2.14 12.67
N LYS A 18 0.30 2.95 12.08
CA LYS A 18 -0.02 3.69 10.85
C LYS A 18 -0.01 2.72 9.67
N GLY A 19 -1.14 2.61 8.97
CA GLY A 19 -1.27 1.76 7.79
C GLY A 19 -1.21 2.51 6.47
N ILE A 20 -0.95 1.76 5.39
CA ILE A 20 -1.14 2.17 4.00
C ILE A 20 -2.06 1.13 3.36
N TYR A 21 -3.27 1.53 2.96
CA TYR A 21 -4.14 0.71 2.12
C TYR A 21 -3.96 1.14 0.68
N ASN A 22 -3.53 0.25 -0.21
CA ASN A 22 -3.10 0.62 -1.57
C ASN A 22 -4.15 1.44 -2.35
N ALA A 23 -5.44 1.12 -2.20
CA ALA A 23 -6.53 1.76 -2.94
C ALA A 23 -6.78 3.21 -2.51
N ASP A 24 -6.27 3.65 -1.36
CA ASP A 24 -6.36 5.04 -0.92
C ASP A 24 -5.40 5.96 -1.72
N TYR A 25 -4.43 5.39 -2.45
CA TYR A 25 -3.35 6.12 -3.08
C TYR A 25 -3.33 5.91 -4.59
N SER A 26 -3.77 6.92 -5.36
CA SER A 26 -3.82 6.87 -6.84
C SER A 26 -2.47 6.53 -7.47
N ALA A 27 -1.37 6.97 -6.83
CA ALA A 27 0.00 6.69 -7.25
C ALA A 27 0.40 5.21 -7.21
N ILE A 28 -0.32 4.37 -6.44
CA ILE A 28 -0.01 2.94 -6.28
C ILE A 28 -1.21 2.00 -6.43
N SER A 29 -2.44 2.51 -6.57
CA SER A 29 -3.66 1.69 -6.64
C SER A 29 -3.83 0.93 -7.95
N HIS A 30 -3.12 1.34 -9.00
CA HIS A 30 -3.26 0.82 -10.36
C HIS A 30 -2.31 -0.35 -10.66
N PHE A 31 -1.37 -0.66 -9.75
CA PHE A 31 -0.47 -1.79 -9.94
C PHE A 31 -1.20 -3.11 -9.72
N ALA A 32 -1.04 -4.02 -10.67
CA ALA A 32 -1.58 -5.37 -10.60
C ALA A 32 -0.43 -6.36 -10.45
N CYS A 33 -0.61 -7.36 -9.60
CA CYS A 33 0.29 -8.48 -9.53
C CYS A 33 -0.12 -9.53 -10.57
N PRO A 34 0.67 -9.76 -11.64
CA PRO A 34 0.55 -10.97 -12.43
C PRO A 34 0.54 -12.20 -11.52
N GLU A 35 -0.28 -13.19 -11.89
CA GLU A 35 -0.42 -14.44 -11.13
C GLU A 35 -0.82 -14.23 -9.66
N PHE A 36 -1.40 -13.06 -9.35
CA PHE A 36 -1.89 -12.65 -8.03
C PHE A 36 -0.84 -12.61 -6.91
N SER A 37 0.46 -12.60 -7.24
CA SER A 37 1.52 -12.73 -6.23
C SER A 37 2.53 -11.58 -6.22
N HIS A 38 3.04 -11.17 -7.39
CA HIS A 38 4.14 -10.19 -7.47
C HIS A 38 3.96 -9.18 -8.59
N LEU A 39 4.52 -7.98 -8.42
CA LEU A 39 4.62 -6.97 -9.47
C LEU A 39 5.66 -7.37 -10.53
N GLN A 40 5.47 -6.91 -11.76
CA GLN A 40 6.51 -7.00 -12.78
C GLN A 40 7.77 -6.24 -12.33
N PRO A 41 9.00 -6.69 -12.64
CA PRO A 41 10.23 -6.04 -12.16
C PRO A 41 10.30 -4.54 -12.44
N ARG A 42 9.84 -4.11 -13.63
CA ARG A 42 9.78 -2.69 -14.01
C ARG A 42 8.81 -1.87 -13.15
N GLU A 43 7.69 -2.48 -12.74
CA GLU A 43 6.65 -1.83 -11.95
C GLU A 43 7.01 -1.80 -10.47
N ALA A 44 7.72 -2.82 -9.97
CA ALA A 44 8.20 -2.88 -8.60
C ALA A 44 9.06 -1.65 -8.24
N ALA A 45 9.94 -1.21 -9.15
CA ALA A 45 10.75 -0.01 -8.94
C ALA A 45 9.89 1.27 -8.83
N ILE A 46 8.87 1.41 -9.67
CA ILE A 46 7.97 2.57 -9.68
C ILE A 46 7.08 2.56 -8.43
N PHE A 47 6.51 1.41 -8.08
CA PHE A 47 5.72 1.22 -6.85
C PHE A 47 6.55 1.58 -5.61
N THR A 48 7.78 1.05 -5.51
CA THR A 48 8.67 1.30 -4.37
C THR A 48 8.97 2.78 -4.22
N LYS A 49 9.27 3.48 -5.32
CA LYS A 49 9.52 4.94 -5.28
C LYS A 49 8.32 5.71 -4.71
N ASN A 50 7.11 5.39 -5.17
CA ASN A 50 5.89 6.04 -4.67
C ASN A 50 5.60 5.68 -3.21
N ILE A 51 5.76 4.42 -2.80
CA ILE A 51 5.65 3.98 -1.40
C ILE A 51 6.61 4.77 -0.50
N VAL A 52 7.88 4.90 -0.90
CA VAL A 52 8.89 5.66 -0.13
C VAL A 52 8.45 7.11 0.04
N THR A 53 7.94 7.75 -1.01
CA THR A 53 7.40 9.12 -0.95
C THR A 53 6.22 9.22 0.03
N ILE A 54 5.27 8.29 -0.01
CA ILE A 54 4.12 8.25 0.92
C ILE A 54 4.61 8.08 2.36
N LEU A 55 5.53 7.16 2.60
CA LEU A 55 6.08 6.88 3.93
C LEU A 55 6.77 8.11 4.53
N LYS A 56 7.60 8.80 3.74
CA LYS A 56 8.29 10.03 4.14
C LYS A 56 7.31 11.15 4.47
N ASN A 57 6.35 11.40 3.58
CA ASN A 57 5.48 12.56 3.67
C ASN A 57 4.35 12.39 4.70
N GLU A 58 3.82 11.17 4.87
CA GLU A 58 2.59 10.96 5.66
C GLU A 58 2.79 10.06 6.88
N LYS A 59 3.80 9.20 6.88
CA LYS A 59 4.00 8.21 7.95
C LYS A 59 5.13 8.60 8.89
N GLY A 60 5.90 9.64 8.57
CA GLY A 60 7.00 10.15 9.39
C GLY A 60 8.25 9.30 9.28
N TRP A 61 8.46 8.67 8.12
CA TRP A 61 9.65 7.87 7.85
C TRP A 61 10.78 8.79 7.42
N ASN A 62 11.71 9.09 8.33
CA ASN A 62 12.85 9.99 8.09
C ASN A 62 14.18 9.27 8.29
#